data_AF-A0A3D9ZUI1-F1
#
_entry.id   AF-A0A3D9ZUI1-F1
#
_cell.length_a   1.000
_cell.length_b   1.000
_cell.length_c   1.000
_cell.angle_alpha   90.00
_cell.angle_beta   90.00
_cell.angle_gamma   90.00
#
_symmetry.space_group_name_H-M   'P 1'
#
loop_
_entity.id
_entity.type
_entity.pdbx_description
1 polymer ?
#
loop_
_entity_poly.entity_id
_entity_poly.type
_entity_poly.pdbx_seq_one_letter_code
_entity_poly.pdbx_strand_id
1 'polypeptide(L)'
;MLEAAHREMTELSKKKQDGVVNTLKIKMLNRLLGELSMVIEKDPSHAFVDMLDEETLPQNSDAVLILSQWQAALKQYRARHYGFDSEGSGQRWFTVENPGERYRS
;
A
#
# COMPACT_ATOMS: atom_id res chain seq x y z
N MET A 1 6.20 8.20 0.92
CA MET A 1 5.05 8.73 1.68
C MET A 1 4.42 7.67 2.59
N LEU A 2 4.02 6.50 2.09
CA LEU A 2 3.42 5.43 2.91
C LEU A 2 4.27 5.00 4.12
N GLU A 3 5.58 4.83 3.95
CA GLU A 3 6.48 4.47 5.06
C GLU A 3 6.51 5.53 6.17
N ALA A 4 6.45 6.82 5.80
CA ALA A 4 6.40 7.91 6.76
C ALA A 4 5.07 7.93 7.52
N ALA A 5 3.95 7.73 6.82
CA ALA A 5 2.62 7.62 7.44
C ALA A 5 2.52 6.44 8.40
N HIS A 6 3.02 5.26 7.98
CA HIS A 6 3.08 4.06 8.82
C HIS A 6 3.94 4.28 10.07
N ARG A 7 5.10 4.92 9.91
CA ARG A 7 5.98 5.25 11.04
C ARG A 7 5.29 6.22 12.02
N GLU A 8 4.65 7.27 11.53
CA GLU A 8 3.91 8.21 12.39
C GLU A 8 2.81 7.49 13.19
N MET A 9 1.97 6.69 12.51
CA MET A 9 0.92 5.94 13.19
C MET A 9 1.47 4.91 14.17
N THR A 10 2.62 4.30 13.86
CA THR A 10 3.31 3.38 14.77
C THR A 10 3.76 4.09 16.05
N GLU A 11 4.32 5.29 15.95
CA GLU A 11 4.72 6.08 17.11
C GLU A 11 3.51 6.54 17.95
N LEU A 12 2.37 6.83 17.33
CA LEU A 12 1.13 7.16 18.05
C LEU A 12 0.55 5.93 18.75
N SER A 13 0.53 4.78 18.07
CA SER A 13 0.06 3.51 18.62
C SER A 13 0.90 3.09 19.83
N LYS A 14 2.24 3.21 19.76
CA LYS A 14 3.12 2.94 20.92
C LYS A 14 2.78 3.79 22.15
N LYS A 15 2.31 5.03 21.96
CA LYS A 15 1.90 5.92 23.05
C LYS A 15 0.51 5.59 23.58
N LYS A 16 -0.43 5.30 22.69
CA LYS A 16 -1.82 4.98 23.03
C LYS A 16 -2.46 4.19 21.89
N GLN A 17 -2.48 2.86 22.03
CA GLN A 17 -2.97 1.95 20.98
C GLN A 17 -4.47 2.15 20.71
N ASP A 18 -5.27 2.28 21.76
CA ASP A 18 -6.73 2.49 21.77
C ASP A 18 -7.15 3.95 21.49
N GLY A 19 -6.19 4.82 21.17
CA GLY A 19 -6.46 6.22 20.85
C GLY A 19 -7.16 6.34 19.51
N VAL A 20 -8.32 6.99 19.51
CA VAL A 20 -9.08 7.28 18.28
C VAL A 20 -8.26 8.17 17.34
N VAL A 21 -8.19 7.78 16.07
CA VAL A 21 -7.58 8.57 15.01
C VAL A 21 -8.55 9.67 14.60
N ASN A 22 -8.08 10.92 14.57
CA ASN A 22 -8.95 12.02 14.16
C ASN A 22 -9.25 11.99 12.66
N THR A 23 -10.39 12.57 12.28
CA THR A 23 -10.91 12.60 10.91
C THR A 23 -9.94 13.22 9.90
N LEU A 24 -9.16 14.24 10.29
CA LEU A 24 -8.19 14.87 9.39
C LEU A 24 -7.11 13.85 8.97
N LYS A 25 -6.56 13.09 9.94
CA LYS A 25 -5.57 12.04 9.66
C LYS A 25 -6.16 10.94 8.81
N ILE A 26 -7.38 10.49 9.11
CA ILE A 26 -8.08 9.46 8.31
C ILE A 26 -8.17 9.90 6.85
N LYS A 27 -8.64 11.13 6.58
CA LYS A 27 -8.74 11.68 5.23
C LYS A 27 -7.39 11.76 4.50
N MET A 28 -6.33 12.17 5.20
CA MET A 28 -4.98 12.23 4.61
C MET A 28 -4.46 10.84 4.26
N LEU A 29 -4.69 9.85 5.14
CA LEU A 29 -4.31 8.46 4.90
C LEU A 29 -5.13 7.89 3.73
N ASN A 30 -6.45 8.04 3.73
CA ASN A 30 -7.31 7.54 2.65
C ASN A 30 -7.00 8.17 1.29
N ARG A 31 -6.61 9.46 1.23
CA ARG A 31 -6.14 10.07 -0.02
C ARG A 31 -4.90 9.35 -0.55
N LEU A 32 -3.91 9.08 0.32
CA LEU A 32 -2.71 8.35 -0.05
C LEU A 32 -3.03 6.90 -0.48
N LEU A 33 -3.87 6.20 0.30
CA LEU A 33 -4.26 4.83 0.00
C LEU A 33 -5.09 4.74 -1.29
N GLY A 34 -5.91 5.74 -1.60
CA GLY A 34 -6.63 5.83 -2.86
C GLY A 34 -5.72 5.92 -4.08
N GLU A 35 -4.66 6.72 -4.01
CA GLU A 35 -3.64 6.79 -5.07
C GLU A 35 -2.93 5.43 -5.26
N LEU A 36 -2.61 4.74 -4.16
CA LEU A 36 -1.98 3.42 -4.20
C LEU A 36 -2.94 2.33 -4.72
N SER A 37 -4.22 2.43 -4.39
CA SER A 37 -5.28 1.52 -4.85
C SER A 37 -5.33 1.48 -6.37
N MET A 38 -5.32 2.65 -7.03
CA MET A 38 -5.30 2.74 -8.49
C MET A 38 -4.07 2.05 -9.12
N VAL A 39 -2.92 2.06 -8.44
CA VAL A 39 -1.69 1.43 -8.96
C VAL A 39 -1.79 -0.10 -8.96
N ILE A 40 -2.43 -0.68 -7.94
CA ILE A 40 -2.48 -2.14 -7.76
C ILE A 40 -3.86 -2.73 -8.06
N GLU A 41 -4.82 -1.96 -8.56
CA GLU A 41 -6.23 -2.34 -8.78
C GLU A 41 -6.39 -3.68 -9.53
N LYS A 42 -5.48 -3.98 -10.46
CA LYS A 42 -5.49 -5.22 -11.27
C LYS A 42 -4.62 -6.34 -10.72
N ASP A 43 -3.89 -6.11 -9.63
CA ASP A 43 -3.01 -7.10 -9.01
C ASP A 43 -3.77 -7.86 -7.89
N PRO A 44 -3.54 -9.18 -7.72
CA PRO A 44 -4.20 -9.96 -6.69
C PRO A 44 -4.00 -9.46 -5.25
N SER A 45 -2.95 -8.69 -4.98
CA SER A 45 -2.70 -8.10 -3.66
C SER A 45 -3.69 -6.99 -3.29
N HIS A 46 -4.44 -6.44 -4.25
CA HIS A 46 -5.51 -5.47 -3.98
C HIS A 46 -6.63 -6.04 -3.10
N ALA A 47 -6.88 -7.35 -3.18
CA ALA A 47 -7.90 -8.02 -2.37
C ALA A 47 -7.57 -8.10 -0.86
N PHE A 48 -6.38 -7.67 -0.45
CA PHE A 48 -5.89 -7.77 0.93
C PHE A 48 -5.63 -6.41 1.58
N VAL A 49 -6.12 -5.33 0.97
CA VAL A 49 -5.96 -3.98 1.49
C VAL A 49 -7.29 -3.29 1.62
N ASP A 50 -7.43 -2.53 2.71
CA ASP A 50 -8.64 -1.79 3.04
C ASP A 50 -8.35 -0.30 3.24
N MET A 51 -9.38 0.52 3.09
CA MET A 51 -9.35 1.92 3.51
C MET A 51 -9.65 2.04 5.00
N LEU A 52 -9.28 3.18 5.59
CA LEU A 52 -9.72 3.51 6.94
C LEU A 52 -11.15 4.02 6.89
N ASP A 53 -11.99 3.51 7.77
CA ASP A 53 -13.38 3.95 7.86
C ASP A 53 -13.47 5.29 8.62
N GLU A 54 -14.12 6.28 8.00
CA GLU A 54 -14.29 7.62 8.58
C GLU A 54 -15.40 7.67 9.64
N GLU A 55 -16.36 6.73 9.63
CA GLU A 55 -17.51 6.70 10.54
C GLU A 55 -17.20 5.94 11.82
N THR A 56 -16.47 4.82 11.73
CA THR A 56 -16.12 4.01 12.91
C THR A 56 -14.98 4.58 13.74
N LEU A 57 -14.30 5.62 13.24
CA LEU A 57 -13.22 6.33 13.94
C LEU A 57 -12.16 5.35 14.49
N PRO A 58 -11.37 4.71 13.60
CA PRO A 58 -10.44 3.65 13.95
C PRO A 58 -9.45 4.06 15.05
N GLN A 59 -8.93 3.06 15.76
CA GLN A 59 -7.88 3.26 16.75
C GLN A 59 -6.51 3.35 16.07
N ASN A 60 -5.52 3.89 16.78
CA ASN A 60 -4.14 3.98 16.28
C ASN A 60 -3.59 2.60 15.89
N SER A 61 -3.92 1.54 16.64
CA SER A 61 -3.56 0.16 16.28
C SER A 61 -4.16 -0.30 14.95
N ASP A 62 -5.41 0.04 14.68
CA ASP A 62 -6.12 -0.33 13.46
C ASP A 62 -5.48 0.36 12.25
N ALA A 63 -5.15 1.65 12.39
CA ALA A 63 -4.44 2.39 11.37
C ALA A 63 -3.04 1.83 11.08
N VAL A 64 -2.30 1.40 12.12
CA VAL A 64 -1.01 0.71 11.92
C VAL A 64 -1.20 -0.60 11.16
N LEU A 65 -2.21 -1.39 11.52
CA LEU A 65 -2.49 -2.67 10.88
C LEU A 65 -2.78 -2.50 9.39
N ILE A 66 -3.70 -1.60 9.04
CA ILE A 66 -4.07 -1.31 7.65
C ILE A 66 -2.86 -0.81 6.86
N LEU A 67 -2.09 0.14 7.39
CA LEU A 67 -0.89 0.64 6.71
C LEU A 67 0.18 -0.44 6.52
N SER A 68 0.26 -1.42 7.43
CA SER A 68 1.16 -2.57 7.29
C SER A 68 0.73 -3.52 6.17
N GLN A 69 -0.58 -3.76 6.01
CA GLN A 69 -1.13 -4.54 4.90
C GLN A 69 -0.83 -3.86 3.56
N TRP A 70 -1.00 -2.54 3.46
CA TRP A 70 -0.63 -1.78 2.27
C TRP A 70 0.85 -1.90 1.93
N GLN A 71 1.76 -1.82 2.92
CA GLN A 71 3.19 -2.05 2.67
C GLN A 71 3.45 -3.47 2.15
N ALA A 72 2.78 -4.48 2.69
CA ALA A 72 2.93 -5.87 2.25
C ALA A 72 2.41 -6.05 0.81
N ALA A 73 1.25 -5.50 0.48
CA ALA A 73 0.66 -5.55 -0.86
C ALA A 73 1.57 -4.88 -1.90
N LEU A 74 2.11 -3.69 -1.62
CA LEU A 74 3.03 -3.01 -2.54
C LEU A 74 4.36 -3.75 -2.70
N LYS A 75 4.86 -4.41 -1.65
CA LYS A 75 6.04 -5.28 -1.76
C LYS A 75 5.77 -6.47 -2.68
N GLN A 76 4.61 -7.11 -2.56
CA GLN A 76 4.20 -8.21 -3.45
C GLN A 76 4.04 -7.73 -4.89
N TYR A 77 3.35 -6.61 -5.09
CA TYR A 77 3.19 -5.98 -6.40
C TYR A 77 4.55 -5.74 -7.06
N ARG A 78 5.49 -5.09 -6.33
CA ARG A 78 6.84 -4.89 -6.84
C ARG A 78 7.55 -6.20 -7.16
N ALA A 79 7.42 -7.24 -6.33
CA ALA A 79 8.07 -8.52 -6.59
C ALA A 79 7.56 -9.21 -7.87
N ARG A 80 6.28 -9.04 -8.22
CA ARG A 80 5.68 -9.58 -9.46
C ARG A 80 6.00 -8.74 -10.70
N HIS A 81 6.03 -7.41 -10.53
CA HIS A 81 6.06 -6.45 -11.63
C HIS A 81 7.40 -5.73 -11.80
N TYR A 82 8.43 -6.03 -11.02
CA TYR A 82 9.76 -5.44 -11.17
C TYR A 82 10.83 -6.52 -11.21
N GLY A 83 11.74 -6.43 -12.16
CA GLY A 83 12.85 -7.38 -12.27
C GLY A 83 13.75 -7.11 -13.46
N PHE A 84 14.67 -8.05 -13.69
CA PHE A 84 15.64 -7.96 -14.77
C PHE A 84 14.99 -8.34 -16.11
N ASP A 85 15.16 -7.48 -17.10
CA ASP A 85 14.84 -7.73 -18.50
C ASP A 85 16.12 -8.14 -19.24
N SER A 86 16.15 -9.39 -19.68
CA SER A 86 17.28 -9.97 -20.42
C SER A 86 17.47 -9.38 -21.81
N GLU A 87 16.41 -8.85 -22.44
CA GLU A 87 16.51 -8.23 -23.77
C GLU A 87 16.89 -6.76 -23.69
N GLY A 88 16.30 -6.04 -22.73
CA GLY A 88 16.60 -4.62 -22.48
C GLY A 88 17.91 -4.37 -21.73
N SER A 89 18.60 -5.42 -21.26
CA SER A 89 19.82 -5.36 -20.46
C SER A 89 19.72 -4.43 -19.24
N GLY A 90 18.70 -4.64 -18.40
CA GLY A 90 18.50 -3.79 -17.23
C GLY A 90 17.34 -4.19 -16.34
N GLN A 91 17.20 -3.52 -15.19
CA GLN A 91 16.03 -3.67 -14.32
C GLN A 91 14.89 -2.78 -14.84
N ARG A 92 13.68 -3.31 -14.94
CA ARG A 92 12.50 -2.52 -15.33
C ARG A 92 11.22 -3.02 -14.70
N TRP A 93 10.17 -2.21 -14.87
CA TRP A 93 8.81 -2.58 -14.52
C TRP A 93 8.12 -3.33 -15.68
N PHE A 94 7.51 -4.47 -15.38
CA PHE A 94 6.66 -5.27 -16.24
C PHE A 94 5.19 -4.96 -15.93
N THR A 95 4.66 -3.95 -16.61
CA THR A 95 3.27 -3.51 -16.47
C THR A 95 2.39 -4.12 -17.55
N VAL A 96 1.06 -4.02 -17.40
CA VAL A 96 0.11 -4.49 -18.44
C VAL A 96 0.38 -3.85 -19.81
N GLU A 97 0.76 -2.57 -19.82
CA GLU A 97 1.06 -1.82 -21.06
C GLU A 97 2.41 -2.21 -21.67
N ASN A 98 3.34 -2.75 -20.87
CA ASN A 98 4.66 -3.14 -21.33
C ASN A 98 5.17 -4.41 -20.59
N PRO A 99 4.58 -5.58 -20.89
CA PRO A 99 4.78 -6.80 -20.11
C PRO A 99 6.11 -7.52 -20.37
N GLY A 100 6.81 -7.19 -21.47
CA GLY A 100 7.97 -7.97 -21.92
C GLY A 100 7.59 -9.41 -22.31
N GLU A 101 8.58 -10.27 -22.56
CA GLU A 101 8.32 -11.68 -22.90
C GLU A 101 7.91 -12.56 -21.72
N ARG A 102 8.09 -12.09 -20.48
CA ARG A 102 7.82 -12.85 -19.24
C ARG A 102 6.34 -13.26 -19.06
N TYR A 103 5.42 -12.68 -19.85
CA TYR A 103 3.98 -12.95 -19.83
C TYR A 103 3.43 -13.47 -21.19
N ARG A 104 4.29 -13.96 -22.10
CA ARG A 104 3.87 -14.51 -23.42
C ARG A 104 3.45 -15.99 -23.43
N SER A 105 3.33 -16.66 -22.28
CA SER A 105 2.92 -18.08 -22.17
C SER A 105 1.55 -18.25 -21.55
#